data_AF-A0A7W0GLC2-F1
#
_entry.id   AF-A0A7W0GLC2-F1
#
_cell.length_a   1.000
_cell.length_b   1.000
_cell.length_c   1.000
_cell.angle_alpha   90.00
_cell.angle_beta   90.00
_cell.angle_gamma   90.00
#
_symmetry.space_group_name_H-M   'P 1'
#
loop_
_entity.id
_entity.type
_entity.pdbx_description
1 polymer ?
#
loop_
_entity_poly.entity_id
_entity_poly.type
_entity_poly.pdbx_seq_one_letter_code
_entity_poly.pdbx_strand_id
1 'polypeptide(L)'
;MATTAVQPIVFIVPGQAQPVGATRGAAPAPLPAGLLHGVLKQSVRVGAQRGAGDEVRVSAVPGEDVVVLHIAGGPALTLHPETARDLMLAQQGAIKRSRGRGGADQPEPNEVRVPAQLQWRGLEQAAATRGATRGFLGDVLLSAIEVVTGVSKSGAADFVVKKAVERVDGQVSAGLYALVPESLPPLKGTGTPLAQLPATPDGGPLLVFIHGTFSTTSGSFGKLWSLHPQHVRSLFTKYAGRVYGLDHPTLGVSPIENALALARACPKGARLHLVTHSRGGLVAEVLARVCANPKLTSEDAAFFKAAEYKAQREALKSLFDEVKARGIKIERVVRVACPARGTLLASKRLDAYLSVFKWTLELAAIPVAPVLVEFLGEVAQRRADPEKIPGLAAQIPDSPLIRWLHAVDEAIPGELRVVAGDIEGDSVTSWLKTLLADAFYWTDNDLVVQTRSMYGGAPRAAGATFVLDQGGKVSHFNYFTNERTAEAIVNAVTQDSPAGFRVIGPLSWSGESATGVRGRMRGGDTPASDRPAVFVLPGILGSHLKVGGKRIWLGWRLINGLKRLDYTPGKPDGVEPDGPIGSSYEDISEYLAKTHEVIEFAFDWRKPIEEEARR
;
A
#
# COMPACT_ATOMS: atom_id res chain seq x y z
N MET A 1 -5.53 -26.56 -33.30
CA MET A 1 -6.46 -25.45 -32.98
C MET A 1 -5.88 -24.20 -33.60
N ALA A 2 -6.63 -23.54 -34.48
CA ALA A 2 -6.19 -22.29 -35.10
C ALA A 2 -6.01 -21.24 -33.99
N THR A 3 -4.78 -20.79 -33.78
CA THR A 3 -4.47 -19.59 -33.00
C THR A 3 -5.20 -18.44 -33.66
N THR A 4 -6.26 -17.92 -33.04
CA THR A 4 -6.84 -16.64 -33.38
C THR A 4 -5.70 -15.62 -33.37
N ALA A 5 -5.35 -15.09 -34.54
CA ALA A 5 -4.31 -14.08 -34.66
C ALA A 5 -4.71 -12.89 -33.77
N VAL A 6 -3.88 -12.58 -32.78
CA VAL A 6 -4.11 -11.44 -31.90
C VAL A 6 -4.08 -10.18 -32.76
N GLN A 7 -5.18 -9.44 -32.82
CA GLN A 7 -5.26 -8.25 -33.64
C GLN A 7 -4.40 -7.13 -33.03
N PRO A 8 -3.57 -6.44 -33.84
CA PRO A 8 -2.80 -5.30 -33.36
C PRO A 8 -3.71 -4.16 -32.90
N ILE A 9 -3.30 -3.47 -31.84
CA ILE A 9 -3.91 -2.22 -31.39
C ILE A 9 -3.17 -1.06 -32.06
N VAL A 10 -3.93 -0.13 -32.65
CA VAL A 10 -3.38 1.04 -33.33
C VAL A 10 -3.67 2.30 -32.51
N PHE A 11 -2.61 2.95 -32.05
CA PHE A 11 -2.65 4.24 -31.38
C PHE A 11 -2.52 5.35 -32.42
N ILE A 12 -3.51 6.25 -32.48
CA ILE A 12 -3.49 7.43 -33.34
C ILE A 12 -2.93 8.59 -32.52
N VAL A 13 -1.69 9.00 -32.82
CA VAL A 13 -0.90 9.90 -31.98
C VAL A 13 -0.70 11.25 -32.68
N PRO A 14 -1.13 12.38 -32.09
CA PRO A 14 -0.81 13.70 -32.63
C PRO A 14 0.66 14.02 -32.35
N GLY A 15 1.48 14.09 -33.39
CA GLY A 15 2.92 14.30 -33.20
C GLY A 15 3.78 13.90 -34.38
N GLN A 16 5.08 13.76 -34.13
CA GLN A 16 6.08 13.48 -35.16
C GLN A 16 6.77 12.15 -34.89
N ALA A 17 6.76 11.27 -35.89
CA ALA A 17 7.52 10.03 -35.87
C ALA A 17 9.01 10.31 -35.71
N GLN A 18 9.67 9.56 -34.83
CA GLN A 18 11.10 9.66 -34.60
C GLN A 18 11.82 8.51 -35.30
N PRO A 19 13.06 8.73 -35.79
CA PRO A 19 13.83 7.69 -36.47
C PRO A 19 14.14 6.52 -35.51
N VAL A 20 13.92 5.30 -35.99
CA VAL A 20 14.06 4.06 -35.23
C VAL A 20 15.32 3.32 -35.73
N GLY A 21 16.50 3.66 -35.21
CA GLY A 21 17.76 3.01 -35.58
C GLY A 21 19.01 3.86 -35.40
N ALA A 22 20.17 3.22 -35.24
CA ALA A 22 21.46 3.89 -35.22
C ALA A 22 21.89 4.27 -36.65
N THR A 23 22.36 5.51 -36.84
CA THR A 23 23.17 5.85 -38.02
C THR A 23 24.40 4.94 -38.06
N ARG A 24 24.78 4.39 -39.22
CA ARG A 24 25.93 3.48 -39.37
C ARG A 24 27.16 4.01 -38.60
N GLY A 25 27.60 3.25 -37.60
CA GLY A 25 28.77 3.57 -36.76
C GLY A 25 28.47 4.12 -35.35
N ALA A 26 27.21 4.42 -35.01
CA ALA A 26 26.82 4.82 -33.66
C ALA A 26 26.46 3.62 -32.79
N ALA A 27 26.73 3.72 -31.47
CA ALA A 27 26.25 2.74 -30.50
C ALA A 27 24.71 2.64 -30.55
N PRO A 28 24.11 1.45 -30.29
CA PRO A 28 22.67 1.33 -30.22
C PRO A 28 22.11 2.30 -29.19
N ALA A 29 21.07 3.04 -29.55
CA ALA A 29 20.38 3.90 -28.60
C ALA A 29 19.81 3.06 -27.45
N PRO A 30 19.84 3.54 -26.20
CA PRO A 30 19.23 2.83 -25.08
C PRO A 30 17.73 2.65 -25.32
N LEU A 31 17.20 1.48 -24.97
CA LEU A 31 15.77 1.23 -25.04
C LEU A 31 15.02 2.09 -24.02
N PRO A 32 13.78 2.47 -24.31
CA PRO A 32 13.03 3.35 -23.45
C PRO A 32 12.67 2.72 -22.11
N ALA A 33 12.42 3.59 -21.11
CA ALA A 33 12.19 3.23 -19.72
C ALA A 33 13.31 2.37 -19.07
N GLY A 34 14.47 2.23 -19.72
CA GLY A 34 15.59 1.41 -19.26
C GLY A 34 15.47 -0.07 -19.58
N LEU A 35 14.54 -0.48 -20.45
CA LEU A 35 14.37 -1.88 -20.86
C LEU A 35 15.72 -2.48 -21.31
N LEU A 36 16.03 -3.70 -20.86
CA LEU A 36 17.34 -4.32 -21.12
C LEU A 36 17.36 -5.15 -22.40
N HIS A 37 16.18 -5.50 -22.92
CA HIS A 37 16.00 -6.40 -24.05
C HIS A 37 14.90 -5.88 -24.97
N GLY A 38 15.01 -6.24 -26.25
CA GLY A 38 14.06 -5.89 -27.28
C GLY A 38 14.64 -4.97 -28.35
N VAL A 39 13.77 -4.54 -29.25
CA VAL A 39 14.08 -3.62 -30.35
C VAL A 39 13.00 -2.55 -30.38
N LEU A 40 13.41 -1.28 -30.45
CA LEU A 40 12.49 -0.17 -30.66
C LEU A 40 11.84 -0.34 -32.03
N LYS A 41 10.52 -0.53 -32.04
CA LYS A 41 9.70 -0.78 -33.24
C LYS A 41 9.18 0.53 -33.83
N GLN A 42 8.66 1.41 -32.98
CA GLN A 42 8.16 2.73 -33.36
C GLN A 42 8.38 3.73 -32.22
N SER A 43 8.62 4.99 -32.55
CA SER A 43 8.72 6.09 -31.59
C SER A 43 8.04 7.34 -32.16
N VAL A 44 7.23 7.99 -31.34
CA VAL A 44 6.52 9.23 -31.70
C VAL A 44 6.66 10.23 -30.58
N ARG A 45 7.15 11.42 -30.91
CA ARG A 45 7.13 12.58 -30.02
C ARG A 45 5.77 13.26 -30.13
N VAL A 46 5.07 13.39 -29.01
CA VAL A 46 3.73 13.95 -28.94
C VAL A 46 3.82 15.48 -28.95
N GLY A 47 2.96 16.14 -29.73
CA GLY A 47 2.92 17.60 -29.87
C GLY A 47 1.52 18.18 -29.67
N ALA A 48 1.44 19.41 -29.16
CA ALA A 48 0.18 20.14 -29.08
C ALA A 48 -0.21 20.68 -30.46
N GLN A 49 -1.30 20.18 -31.05
CA GLN A 49 -1.73 20.63 -32.38
C GLN A 49 -2.24 22.09 -32.38
N ARG A 50 -1.71 22.88 -33.33
CA ARG A 50 -2.46 23.94 -34.02
C ARG A 50 -2.46 23.58 -35.53
N GLY A 51 -3.42 22.78 -35.98
CA GLY A 51 -3.63 22.46 -37.41
C GLY A 51 -3.59 20.96 -37.75
N ALA A 52 -4.35 20.57 -38.78
CA ALA A 52 -4.68 19.20 -39.19
C ALA A 52 -3.53 18.40 -39.87
N GLY A 53 -2.28 18.61 -39.46
CA GLY A 53 -1.12 17.91 -40.01
C GLY A 53 -0.44 17.04 -38.94
N ASP A 54 -0.24 15.77 -39.29
CA ASP A 54 0.60 14.75 -38.62
C ASP A 54 -0.03 14.01 -37.42
N GLU A 55 -1.04 13.20 -37.70
CA GLU A 55 -1.38 12.03 -36.86
C GLU A 55 -0.53 10.83 -37.30
N VAL A 56 0.21 10.24 -36.36
CA VAL A 56 1.03 9.05 -36.59
C VAL A 56 0.30 7.83 -36.06
N ARG A 57 0.20 6.79 -36.88
CA ARG A 57 -0.39 5.50 -36.51
C ARG A 57 0.69 4.58 -35.96
N VAL A 58 0.59 4.26 -34.68
CA VAL A 58 1.54 3.40 -33.94
C VAL A 58 0.87 2.07 -33.64
N SER A 59 1.44 0.96 -34.10
CA SER A 59 0.87 -0.38 -33.99
C SER A 59 1.61 -1.20 -32.93
N ALA A 60 0.86 -1.76 -31.97
CA ALA A 60 1.39 -2.66 -30.95
C ALA A 60 0.56 -3.95 -30.88
N VAL A 61 1.24 -5.09 -30.88
CA VAL A 61 0.66 -6.43 -30.85
C VAL A 61 0.63 -6.94 -29.41
N PRO A 62 -0.55 -7.14 -28.79
CA PRO A 62 -0.65 -7.73 -27.46
C PRO A 62 0.06 -9.09 -27.37
N GLY A 63 0.78 -9.34 -26.27
CA GLY A 63 1.58 -10.55 -26.09
C GLY A 63 2.97 -10.56 -26.76
N GLU A 64 3.23 -9.63 -27.68
CA GLU A 64 4.52 -9.51 -28.40
C GLU A 64 5.22 -8.18 -28.07
N ASP A 65 4.47 -7.08 -28.12
CA ASP A 65 4.98 -5.73 -27.94
C ASP A 65 4.70 -5.18 -26.54
N VAL A 66 5.47 -4.16 -26.16
CA VAL A 66 5.27 -3.33 -24.97
C VAL A 66 5.16 -1.88 -25.41
N VAL A 67 4.21 -1.14 -24.83
CA VAL A 67 4.00 0.29 -25.09
C VAL A 67 4.61 1.08 -23.95
N VAL A 68 5.50 2.03 -24.26
CA VAL A 68 6.08 2.96 -23.30
C VAL A 68 5.48 4.35 -23.51
N LEU A 69 4.80 4.86 -22.47
CA LEU A 69 4.24 6.21 -22.46
C LEU A 69 5.11 7.13 -21.61
N HIS A 70 5.70 8.15 -22.22
CA HIS A 70 6.54 9.12 -21.52
C HIS A 70 5.71 10.29 -21.05
N ILE A 71 5.69 10.50 -19.73
CA ILE A 71 5.01 11.62 -19.11
C ILE A 71 6.02 12.74 -18.86
N ALA A 72 5.73 13.95 -19.32
CA ALA A 72 6.58 15.10 -19.10
C ALA A 72 6.75 15.38 -17.60
N GLY A 73 7.98 15.33 -17.10
CA GLY A 73 8.29 15.52 -15.67
C GLY A 73 7.86 14.36 -14.76
N GLY A 74 7.42 13.23 -15.32
CA GLY A 74 6.98 12.03 -14.61
C GLY A 74 7.76 10.77 -15.05
N PRO A 75 7.25 9.57 -14.75
CA PRO A 75 7.81 8.30 -15.18
C PRO A 75 7.52 8.04 -16.66
N ALA A 76 8.30 7.10 -17.19
CA ALA A 76 7.89 6.32 -18.34
C ALA A 76 7.03 5.13 -17.86
N LEU A 77 5.79 5.05 -18.34
CA LEU A 77 4.90 3.91 -18.07
C LEU A 77 5.12 2.82 -19.11
N THR A 78 5.68 1.69 -18.68
CA THR A 78 5.89 0.49 -19.48
C THR A 78 4.67 -0.41 -19.33
N LEU A 79 3.82 -0.46 -20.36
CA LEU A 79 2.48 -1.04 -20.29
C LEU A 79 2.27 -2.13 -21.33
N HIS A 80 1.39 -3.08 -21.02
CA HIS A 80 0.81 -3.94 -22.05
C HIS A 80 0.01 -3.09 -23.06
N PRO A 81 -0.01 -3.45 -24.36
CA PRO A 81 -0.80 -2.72 -25.36
C PRO A 81 -2.28 -2.54 -24.98
N GLU A 82 -2.91 -3.56 -24.39
CA GLU A 82 -4.29 -3.43 -23.91
C GLU A 82 -4.41 -2.49 -22.70
N THR A 83 -3.45 -2.52 -21.77
CA THR A 83 -3.44 -1.58 -20.63
C THR A 83 -3.30 -0.14 -21.11
N ALA A 84 -2.42 0.11 -22.08
CA ALA A 84 -2.25 1.41 -22.70
C ALA A 84 -3.52 1.85 -23.44
N ARG A 85 -4.17 0.97 -24.21
CA ARG A 85 -5.45 1.25 -24.86
C ARG A 85 -6.53 1.59 -23.85
N ASP A 86 -6.69 0.77 -22.80
CA ASP A 86 -7.70 0.97 -21.77
C ASP A 86 -7.46 2.29 -21.00
N LEU A 87 -6.19 2.69 -20.82
CA LEU A 87 -5.84 4.01 -20.28
C LEU A 87 -6.29 5.14 -21.21
N MET A 88 -6.04 5.05 -22.52
CA MET A 88 -6.44 6.08 -23.50
C MET A 88 -7.97 6.18 -23.65
N LEU A 89 -8.67 5.05 -23.67
CA LEU A 89 -10.15 5.03 -23.74
C LEU A 89 -10.77 5.69 -22.51
N ALA A 90 -10.18 5.49 -21.32
CA ALA A 90 -10.64 6.18 -20.10
C ALA A 90 -10.56 7.71 -20.20
N GLN A 91 -9.66 8.25 -21.04
CA GLN A 91 -9.55 9.70 -21.30
C GLN A 91 -10.62 10.20 -22.28
N GLN A 92 -11.15 9.33 -23.14
CA GLN A 92 -12.08 9.71 -24.22
C GLN A 92 -13.55 9.75 -23.79
N GLY A 93 -13.92 9.09 -22.68
CA GLY A 93 -15.29 9.08 -22.12
C GLY A 93 -15.87 10.47 -21.75
N ALA A 94 -15.09 11.54 -21.94
CA ALA A 94 -15.41 12.92 -21.66
C ALA A 94 -15.62 13.83 -22.90
N ILE A 95 -15.41 13.32 -24.12
CA ILE A 95 -15.77 14.07 -25.33
C ILE A 95 -17.29 13.99 -25.46
N LYS A 96 -18.00 15.06 -25.04
CA LYS A 96 -19.39 15.28 -25.48
C LYS A 96 -19.42 14.96 -26.96
N ARG A 97 -20.25 13.99 -27.38
CA ARG A 97 -20.60 13.78 -28.79
C ARG A 97 -20.95 15.14 -29.39
N SER A 98 -20.00 15.80 -30.03
CA SER A 98 -20.29 16.97 -30.83
C SER A 98 -21.06 16.42 -32.02
N ARG A 99 -22.39 16.53 -31.96
CA ARG A 99 -23.22 16.44 -33.17
C ARG A 99 -22.72 17.54 -34.10
N GLY A 100 -21.91 17.18 -35.08
CA GLY A 100 -21.40 18.17 -36.05
C GLY A 100 -20.21 17.77 -36.91
N ARG A 101 -20.28 16.64 -37.63
CA ARG A 101 -19.90 16.50 -39.05
C ARG A 101 -19.97 15.03 -39.45
N GLY A 102 -20.54 14.76 -40.62
CA GLY A 102 -20.85 13.41 -41.09
C GLY A 102 -19.62 12.57 -41.39
N GLY A 103 -19.75 11.26 -41.12
CA GLY A 103 -19.48 10.23 -42.13
C GLY A 103 -18.06 9.73 -42.39
N ALA A 104 -17.00 10.20 -41.74
CA ALA A 104 -15.64 9.78 -42.14
C ALA A 104 -14.58 9.55 -41.04
N ASP A 105 -14.92 9.57 -39.74
CA ASP A 105 -13.86 9.60 -38.72
C ASP A 105 -14.23 8.93 -37.38
N GLN A 106 -14.89 7.76 -37.44
CA GLN A 106 -14.97 6.89 -36.27
C GLN A 106 -13.76 5.95 -36.29
N PRO A 107 -12.96 5.88 -35.22
CA PRO A 107 -11.87 4.92 -35.13
C PRO A 107 -12.41 3.50 -35.33
N GLU A 108 -11.71 2.68 -36.11
CA GLU A 108 -11.97 1.24 -36.18
C GLU A 108 -11.95 0.61 -34.77
N PRO A 109 -12.56 -0.56 -34.54
CA PRO A 109 -12.65 -1.17 -33.20
C PRO A 109 -11.32 -1.36 -32.45
N ASN A 110 -10.20 -1.44 -33.18
CA ASN A 110 -8.85 -1.60 -32.61
C ASN A 110 -8.01 -0.30 -32.64
N GLU A 111 -8.61 0.82 -33.03
CA GLU A 111 -7.97 2.12 -33.07
C GLU A 111 -8.33 2.95 -31.83
N VAL A 112 -7.31 3.59 -31.25
CA VAL A 112 -7.50 4.46 -30.09
C VAL A 112 -6.74 5.76 -30.29
N ARG A 113 -7.45 6.90 -30.21
CA ARG A 113 -6.83 8.23 -30.25
C ARG A 113 -6.08 8.50 -28.95
N VAL A 114 -4.84 8.97 -29.08
CA VAL A 114 -3.97 9.34 -27.95
C VAL A 114 -4.05 10.85 -27.76
N PRO A 115 -4.64 11.35 -26.65
CA PRO A 115 -4.63 12.78 -26.41
C PRO A 115 -3.24 13.24 -25.94
N ALA A 116 -2.81 14.44 -26.37
CA ALA A 116 -1.55 15.02 -25.89
C ALA A 116 -1.62 15.44 -24.42
N GLN A 117 -2.82 15.73 -23.93
CA GLN A 117 -3.15 16.04 -22.54
C GLN A 117 -4.04 14.92 -21.99
N LEU A 118 -3.58 14.23 -20.97
CA LEU A 118 -4.34 13.26 -20.22
C LEU A 118 -5.10 14.01 -19.11
N GLN A 119 -6.39 13.72 -18.93
CA GLN A 119 -7.28 14.33 -17.94
C GLN A 119 -7.93 13.26 -17.06
N TRP A 120 -7.62 13.27 -15.77
CA TRP A 120 -8.25 12.38 -14.78
C TRP A 120 -9.30 13.18 -14.01
N ARG A 121 -10.55 13.10 -14.46
CA ARG A 121 -11.67 13.79 -13.81
C ARG A 121 -11.95 13.15 -12.43
N GLY A 122 -11.99 14.00 -11.40
CA GLY A 122 -12.13 13.62 -9.99
C GLY A 122 -11.20 14.40 -9.04
N LEU A 123 -10.09 14.93 -9.58
CA LEU A 123 -9.13 15.79 -8.86
C LEU A 123 -9.66 17.20 -8.55
N GLU A 124 -10.49 17.76 -9.44
CA GLU A 124 -10.97 19.16 -9.33
C GLU A 124 -11.84 19.41 -8.10
N GLN A 125 -12.55 18.39 -7.59
CA GLN A 125 -13.39 18.52 -6.39
C GLN A 125 -12.58 18.41 -5.09
N ALA A 126 -11.45 17.68 -5.08
CA ALA A 126 -10.60 17.54 -3.89
C ALA A 126 -9.69 18.76 -3.66
N ALA A 127 -9.35 19.51 -4.71
CA ALA A 127 -8.53 20.72 -4.61
C ALA A 127 -9.33 21.96 -4.18
N ALA A 128 -10.67 21.95 -4.29
CA ALA A 128 -11.51 23.11 -4.02
C ALA A 128 -11.64 23.48 -2.52
N THR A 129 -11.21 22.62 -1.60
CA THR A 129 -11.24 22.86 -0.14
C THR A 129 -10.03 23.61 0.41
N ARG A 130 -8.99 23.81 -0.39
CA ARG A 130 -7.91 24.76 -0.09
C ARG A 130 -7.98 25.85 -1.14
N GLY A 131 -7.92 27.13 -0.74
CA GLY A 131 -8.09 28.30 -1.61
C GLY A 131 -7.05 28.48 -2.73
N ALA A 132 -6.72 27.42 -3.46
CA ALA A 132 -5.90 27.41 -4.65
C ALA A 132 -6.74 27.90 -5.85
N THR A 133 -6.18 28.88 -6.55
CA THR A 133 -6.71 29.44 -7.79
C THR A 133 -7.00 28.34 -8.82
N ARG A 134 -8.21 28.38 -9.39
CA ARG A 134 -8.60 27.58 -10.57
C ARG A 134 -7.59 27.78 -11.70
N GLY A 135 -6.81 26.74 -12.00
CA GLY A 135 -6.03 26.65 -13.24
C GLY A 135 -4.55 26.35 -13.05
N PHE A 136 -4.19 25.14 -12.60
CA PHE A 136 -2.88 24.52 -12.90
C PHE A 136 -2.77 23.02 -12.55
N LEU A 137 -3.71 22.45 -11.78
CA LEU A 137 -3.57 21.11 -11.16
C LEU A 137 -4.29 19.96 -11.91
N GLY A 138 -4.24 19.89 -13.25
CA GLY A 138 -5.08 18.89 -13.96
C GLY A 138 -4.60 18.31 -15.29
N ASP A 139 -3.60 18.89 -15.96
CA ASP A 139 -3.18 18.42 -17.29
C ASP A 139 -1.83 17.69 -17.22
N VAL A 140 -1.82 16.37 -17.44
CA VAL A 140 -0.57 15.62 -17.62
C VAL A 140 -0.25 15.56 -19.10
N LEU A 141 0.92 16.06 -19.47
CA LEU A 141 1.39 16.06 -20.84
C LEU A 141 2.08 14.74 -21.16
N LEU A 142 1.55 14.03 -22.16
CA LEU A 142 2.26 12.93 -22.79
C LEU A 142 3.32 13.56 -23.72
N SER A 143 4.60 13.23 -23.53
CA SER A 143 5.69 13.77 -24.35
C SER A 143 6.11 12.83 -25.47
N ALA A 144 5.95 11.52 -25.28
CA ALA A 144 6.26 10.52 -26.30
C ALA A 144 5.49 9.21 -26.06
N ILE A 145 5.30 8.45 -27.13
CA ILE A 145 4.82 7.07 -27.11
C ILE A 145 5.74 6.22 -27.98
N GLU A 146 6.17 5.09 -27.43
CA GLU A 146 7.12 4.20 -28.05
C GLU A 146 6.65 2.75 -27.96
N VAL A 147 6.98 1.93 -28.95
CA VAL A 147 6.67 0.51 -28.98
C VAL A 147 7.97 -0.25 -29.04
N VAL A 148 8.16 -1.18 -28.10
CA VAL A 148 9.32 -2.07 -28.06
C VAL A 148 8.83 -3.50 -28.27
N THR A 149 9.46 -4.22 -29.18
CA THR A 149 9.15 -5.62 -29.47
C THR A 149 10.27 -6.53 -28.96
N GLY A 150 9.96 -7.80 -28.72
CA GLY A 150 10.97 -8.79 -28.31
C GLY A 150 11.57 -8.55 -26.91
N VAL A 151 10.81 -7.92 -26.01
CA VAL A 151 11.25 -7.60 -24.63
C VAL A 151 11.57 -8.86 -23.81
N SER A 152 10.87 -9.97 -24.06
CA SER A 152 11.19 -11.27 -23.48
C SER A 152 11.07 -12.40 -24.49
N LYS A 153 11.64 -13.55 -24.14
CA LYS A 153 11.62 -14.77 -24.97
C LYS A 153 10.20 -15.30 -25.18
N SER A 154 9.98 -15.91 -26.34
CA SER A 154 8.75 -16.63 -26.65
C SER A 154 8.54 -17.80 -25.68
N GLY A 155 7.32 -17.95 -25.16
CA GLY A 155 6.96 -18.98 -24.19
C GLY A 155 5.58 -18.74 -23.60
N ALA A 156 4.97 -19.79 -23.03
CA ALA A 156 3.65 -19.69 -22.39
C ALA A 156 3.65 -18.62 -21.29
N ALA A 157 2.63 -17.75 -21.29
CA ALA A 157 2.62 -16.54 -20.46
C ALA A 157 2.83 -16.83 -18.97
N ASP A 158 2.07 -17.78 -18.41
CA ASP A 158 2.16 -18.16 -16.99
C ASP A 158 3.53 -18.74 -16.62
N PHE A 159 4.18 -19.48 -17.52
CA PHE A 159 5.50 -20.06 -17.26
C PHE A 159 6.59 -18.98 -17.16
N VAL A 160 6.54 -17.98 -18.06
CA VAL A 160 7.54 -16.91 -18.05
C VAL A 160 7.35 -16.01 -16.83
N VAL A 161 6.11 -15.61 -16.50
CA VAL A 161 5.84 -14.82 -15.28
C VAL A 161 6.31 -15.56 -14.03
N LYS A 162 6.09 -16.88 -13.95
CA LYS A 162 6.61 -17.70 -12.84
C LYS A 162 8.13 -17.67 -12.77
N LYS A 163 8.83 -17.81 -13.91
CA LYS A 163 10.30 -17.71 -13.96
C LYS A 163 10.82 -16.32 -13.60
N ALA A 164 10.09 -15.28 -13.98
CA ALA A 164 10.35 -13.88 -13.60
C ALA A 164 10.28 -13.73 -12.07
N VAL A 165 9.20 -14.23 -11.46
CA VAL A 165 8.99 -14.24 -10.01
C VAL A 165 10.11 -15.01 -9.31
N GLU A 166 10.46 -16.21 -9.79
CA GLU A 166 11.58 -17.00 -9.25
C GLU A 166 12.92 -16.26 -9.35
N ARG A 167 13.16 -15.47 -10.41
CA ARG A 167 14.39 -14.68 -10.56
C ARG A 167 14.46 -13.53 -9.57
N VAL A 168 13.35 -12.81 -9.37
CA VAL A 168 13.27 -11.73 -8.37
C VAL A 168 13.44 -12.30 -6.96
N ASP A 169 12.70 -13.34 -6.61
CA ASP A 169 12.77 -13.99 -5.30
C ASP A 169 14.12 -14.67 -5.05
N GLY A 170 14.80 -15.07 -6.13
CA GLY A 170 16.15 -15.60 -6.09
C GLY A 170 17.21 -14.60 -5.61
N GLN A 171 16.87 -13.33 -5.34
CA GLN A 171 17.80 -12.36 -4.73
C GLN A 171 18.14 -12.67 -3.27
N VAL A 172 17.30 -13.46 -2.58
CA VAL A 172 17.55 -13.90 -1.21
C VAL A 172 17.96 -15.38 -1.16
N SER A 173 18.60 -15.78 -0.06
CA SER A 173 18.64 -17.18 0.34
C SER A 173 17.74 -17.32 1.56
N ALA A 174 16.56 -17.91 1.37
CA ALA A 174 15.49 -17.88 2.35
C ALA A 174 15.93 -18.46 3.71
N GLY A 175 15.81 -17.68 4.79
CA GLY A 175 16.20 -18.13 6.12
C GLY A 175 16.30 -17.03 7.17
N LEU A 176 16.56 -17.46 8.40
CA LEU A 176 16.90 -16.58 9.52
C LEU A 176 18.40 -16.43 9.61
N TYR A 177 18.89 -15.21 9.75
CA TYR A 177 20.32 -14.93 9.85
C TYR A 177 20.58 -14.19 11.15
N ALA A 178 21.61 -14.60 11.88
CA ALA A 178 22.15 -13.77 12.95
C ALA A 178 22.77 -12.52 12.33
N LEU A 179 22.40 -11.35 12.84
CA LEU A 179 22.99 -10.08 12.42
C LEU A 179 24.14 -9.71 13.35
N VAL A 180 25.02 -8.82 12.89
CA VAL A 180 26.11 -8.26 13.71
C VAL A 180 26.01 -6.74 13.74
N PRO A 181 26.42 -6.07 14.82
CA PRO A 181 26.25 -4.62 14.95
C PRO A 181 27.17 -3.80 14.04
N GLU A 182 28.29 -4.38 13.57
CA GLU A 182 29.31 -3.66 12.81
C GLU A 182 28.88 -3.37 11.37
N SER A 183 28.15 -4.29 10.74
CA SER A 183 27.72 -4.14 9.35
C SER A 183 26.53 -5.06 9.01
N LEU A 184 25.80 -4.70 7.95
CA LEU A 184 24.72 -5.51 7.40
C LEU A 184 24.93 -5.69 5.88
N PRO A 185 25.87 -6.54 5.46
CA PRO A 185 26.08 -6.84 4.05
C PRO A 185 24.91 -7.67 3.47
N PRO A 186 24.82 -7.83 2.14
CA PRO A 186 23.88 -8.76 1.52
C PRO A 186 24.03 -10.16 2.12
N LEU A 187 22.96 -10.69 2.72
CA LEU A 187 23.01 -11.97 3.44
C LEU A 187 23.22 -13.16 2.50
N LYS A 188 22.60 -13.12 1.32
CA LYS A 188 22.85 -14.12 0.28
C LYS A 188 24.33 -14.08 -0.14
N GLY A 189 25.00 -15.22 0.02
CA GLY A 189 26.39 -15.41 -0.40
C GLY A 189 27.43 -14.97 0.64
N THR A 190 27.03 -14.29 1.72
CA THR A 190 27.96 -13.87 2.80
C THR A 190 27.58 -14.43 4.17
N GLY A 191 26.29 -14.63 4.43
CA GLY A 191 25.77 -15.18 5.68
C GLY A 191 25.37 -16.65 5.57
N THR A 192 25.24 -17.31 6.72
CA THR A 192 24.72 -18.68 6.82
C THR A 192 23.35 -18.66 7.49
N PRO A 193 22.29 -19.19 6.84
CA PRO A 193 20.99 -19.28 7.46
C PRO A 193 21.03 -20.26 8.64
N LEU A 194 20.39 -19.86 9.73
CA LEU A 194 20.22 -20.67 10.92
C LEU A 194 19.14 -21.73 10.68
N ALA A 195 19.44 -22.98 11.01
CA ALA A 195 18.44 -24.06 11.04
C ALA A 195 17.38 -23.81 12.11
N GLN A 196 17.79 -23.23 13.25
CA GLN A 196 16.93 -22.84 14.35
C GLN A 196 17.54 -21.65 15.09
N LEU A 197 16.70 -20.74 15.57
CA LEU A 197 17.11 -19.68 16.47
C LEU A 197 17.57 -20.28 17.82
N PRO A 198 18.64 -19.73 18.43
CA PRO A 198 19.10 -20.17 19.73
C PRO A 198 18.00 -20.08 20.79
N ALA A 199 17.95 -21.07 21.68
CA ALA A 199 17.14 -20.96 22.88
C ALA A 199 17.62 -19.77 23.74
N THR A 200 16.72 -19.21 24.53
CA THR A 200 16.97 -18.07 25.41
C THR A 200 16.93 -18.54 26.86
N PRO A 201 18.06 -18.93 27.49
CA PRO A 201 18.07 -19.49 28.85
C PRO A 201 17.55 -18.51 29.90
N ASP A 202 17.78 -17.22 29.69
CA ASP A 202 17.28 -16.09 30.49
C ASP A 202 15.81 -15.76 30.20
N GLY A 203 15.18 -16.45 29.24
CA GLY A 203 13.83 -16.16 28.78
C GLY A 203 13.68 -14.80 28.08
N GLY A 204 14.79 -14.18 27.66
CA GLY A 204 14.78 -12.86 27.01
C GLY A 204 14.16 -12.90 25.60
N PRO A 205 13.66 -11.76 25.08
CA PRO A 205 13.11 -11.71 23.73
C PRO A 205 14.19 -11.81 22.65
N LEU A 206 13.80 -12.31 21.48
CA LEU A 206 14.56 -12.31 20.22
C LEU A 206 14.06 -11.14 19.35
N LEU A 207 14.98 -10.32 18.81
CA LEU A 207 14.63 -9.26 17.86
C LEU A 207 14.76 -9.79 16.43
N VAL A 208 13.69 -9.67 15.62
CA VAL A 208 13.70 -10.09 14.22
C VAL A 208 13.31 -8.94 13.29
N PHE A 209 14.17 -8.66 12.32
CA PHE A 209 13.94 -7.71 11.23
C PHE A 209 13.31 -8.42 10.03
N ILE A 210 12.22 -7.87 9.47
CA ILE A 210 11.46 -8.46 8.35
C ILE A 210 11.27 -7.42 7.25
N HIS A 211 11.93 -7.63 6.11
CA HIS A 211 11.93 -6.69 4.98
C HIS A 211 10.66 -6.74 4.12
N GLY A 212 10.55 -5.79 3.19
CA GLY A 212 9.42 -5.61 2.28
C GLY A 212 9.58 -6.24 0.90
N THR A 213 8.58 -6.02 0.03
CA THR A 213 8.54 -6.49 -1.36
C THR A 213 9.73 -5.98 -2.18
N PHE A 214 10.23 -6.81 -3.10
CA PHE A 214 11.39 -6.49 -3.96
C PHE A 214 12.68 -6.15 -3.20
N SER A 215 12.75 -6.45 -1.90
CA SER A 215 13.88 -6.10 -1.05
C SER A 215 14.56 -7.35 -0.47
N THR A 216 15.67 -7.11 0.23
CA THR A 216 16.38 -8.06 1.10
C THR A 216 16.50 -7.43 2.48
N THR A 217 16.92 -8.20 3.49
CA THR A 217 17.19 -7.68 4.84
C THR A 217 18.18 -6.50 4.78
N SER A 218 19.29 -6.67 4.06
CA SER A 218 20.29 -5.60 3.87
C SER A 218 19.74 -4.40 3.09
N GLY A 219 18.91 -4.65 2.08
CA GLY A 219 18.32 -3.59 1.26
C GLY A 219 17.35 -2.69 2.04
N SER A 220 16.53 -3.27 2.92
CA SER A 220 15.59 -2.50 3.73
C SER A 220 16.23 -1.82 4.94
N PHE A 221 17.16 -2.49 5.64
CA PHE A 221 17.64 -2.02 6.94
C PHE A 221 19.08 -1.50 6.93
N GLY A 222 19.85 -1.66 5.84
CA GLY A 222 21.27 -1.31 5.79
C GLY A 222 21.57 0.18 6.05
N LYS A 223 20.61 1.08 5.80
CA LYS A 223 20.77 2.51 6.13
C LYS A 223 20.72 2.78 7.63
N LEU A 224 19.98 1.98 8.40
CA LEU A 224 20.04 2.02 9.87
C LEU A 224 21.45 1.63 10.36
N TRP A 225 22.06 0.60 9.78
CA TRP A 225 23.43 0.19 10.16
C TRP A 225 24.51 1.20 9.78
N SER A 226 24.45 1.72 8.55
CA SER A 226 25.50 2.58 8.01
C SER A 226 25.42 4.03 8.47
N LEU A 227 24.22 4.57 8.69
CA LEU A 227 24.02 5.96 9.06
C LEU A 227 23.77 6.16 10.56
N HIS A 228 23.26 5.12 11.24
CA HIS A 228 22.83 5.18 12.64
C HIS A 228 23.47 4.09 13.52
N PRO A 229 24.79 3.88 13.47
CA PRO A 229 25.45 2.77 14.16
C PRO A 229 25.26 2.79 15.68
N GLN A 230 25.10 3.96 16.30
CA GLN A 230 24.78 4.12 17.72
C GLN A 230 23.43 3.50 18.08
N HIS A 231 22.42 3.70 17.24
CA HIS A 231 21.08 3.14 17.41
C HIS A 231 21.11 1.62 17.21
N VAL A 232 21.91 1.12 16.26
CA VAL A 232 22.11 -0.33 16.09
C VAL A 232 22.79 -0.94 17.32
N ARG A 233 23.89 -0.36 17.83
CA ARG A 233 24.56 -0.88 19.02
C ARG A 233 23.62 -0.95 20.23
N SER A 234 22.75 0.03 20.43
CA SER A 234 21.78 0.01 21.54
C SER A 234 20.78 -1.14 21.42
N LEU A 235 20.35 -1.50 20.20
CA LEU A 235 19.55 -2.71 19.97
C LEU A 235 20.33 -3.95 20.39
N PHE A 236 21.56 -4.13 19.91
CA PHE A 236 22.36 -5.29 20.27
C PHE A 236 22.62 -5.40 21.78
N THR A 237 22.85 -4.28 22.47
CA THR A 237 22.94 -4.24 23.93
C THR A 237 21.63 -4.65 24.59
N LYS A 238 20.49 -4.06 24.18
CA LYS A 238 19.16 -4.35 24.77
C LYS A 238 18.77 -5.83 24.63
N TYR A 239 19.14 -6.46 23.52
CA TYR A 239 18.81 -7.85 23.21
C TYR A 239 19.92 -8.85 23.53
N ALA A 240 21.02 -8.42 24.18
CA ALA A 240 22.18 -9.27 24.47
C ALA A 240 22.67 -10.05 23.23
N GLY A 241 22.75 -9.37 22.09
CA GLY A 241 23.19 -9.95 20.81
C GLY A 241 22.14 -10.76 20.05
N ARG A 242 20.93 -10.95 20.59
CA ARG A 242 19.86 -11.76 19.96
C ARG A 242 19.08 -10.99 18.88
N VAL A 243 19.78 -10.56 17.83
CA VAL A 243 19.23 -9.77 16.72
C VAL A 243 19.37 -10.55 15.42
N TYR A 244 18.25 -10.72 14.71
CA TYR A 244 18.16 -11.58 13.53
C TYR A 244 17.44 -10.87 12.38
N GLY A 245 17.69 -11.33 11.15
CA GLY A 245 16.95 -10.94 9.95
C GLY A 245 16.27 -12.15 9.33
N LEU A 246 15.00 -12.00 8.93
CA LEU A 246 14.30 -12.95 8.06
C LEU A 246 14.49 -12.50 6.62
N ASP A 247 15.44 -13.11 5.91
CA ASP A 247 15.63 -12.91 4.47
C ASP A 247 14.71 -13.88 3.74
N HIS A 248 13.77 -13.37 2.94
CA HIS A 248 12.67 -14.19 2.43
C HIS A 248 12.15 -13.76 1.05
N PRO A 249 11.69 -14.71 0.22
CA PRO A 249 10.97 -14.43 -1.03
C PRO A 249 9.71 -13.60 -0.76
N THR A 250 9.42 -12.63 -1.63
CA THR A 250 8.34 -11.65 -1.41
C THR A 250 7.31 -11.57 -2.52
N LEU A 251 7.58 -12.15 -3.69
CA LEU A 251 6.64 -12.21 -4.81
C LEU A 251 5.90 -13.54 -4.86
N GLY A 252 6.61 -14.65 -5.03
CA GLY A 252 6.02 -15.98 -5.20
C GLY A 252 5.51 -16.59 -3.91
N VAL A 253 5.98 -16.11 -2.76
CA VAL A 253 5.65 -16.64 -1.43
C VAL A 253 4.73 -15.66 -0.71
N SER A 254 3.67 -16.16 -0.06
CA SER A 254 2.70 -15.34 0.69
C SER A 254 3.22 -14.94 2.08
N PRO A 255 2.67 -13.88 2.71
CA PRO A 255 3.04 -13.53 4.09
C PRO A 255 2.77 -14.65 5.11
N ILE A 256 1.80 -15.53 4.84
CA ILE A 256 1.51 -16.71 5.67
C ILE A 256 2.67 -17.69 5.64
N GLU A 257 3.20 -17.98 4.46
CA GLU A 257 4.35 -18.87 4.30
C GLU A 257 5.63 -18.26 4.89
N ASN A 258 5.83 -16.93 4.77
CA ASN A 258 6.95 -16.27 5.42
C ASN A 258 6.83 -16.32 6.96
N ALA A 259 5.62 -16.16 7.51
CA ALA A 259 5.39 -16.30 8.94
C ALA A 259 5.62 -17.74 9.42
N LEU A 260 5.22 -18.74 8.62
CA LEU A 260 5.50 -20.16 8.86
C LEU A 260 7.00 -20.44 8.89
N ALA A 261 7.78 -19.86 7.96
CA ALA A 261 9.23 -20.00 7.96
C ALA A 261 9.86 -19.48 9.26
N LEU A 262 9.41 -18.32 9.75
CA LEU A 262 9.86 -17.78 11.04
C LEU A 262 9.41 -18.66 12.21
N ALA A 263 8.16 -19.12 12.23
CA ALA A 263 7.65 -19.97 13.30
C ALA A 263 8.43 -21.28 13.43
N ARG A 264 8.77 -21.93 12.32
CA ARG A 264 9.58 -23.17 12.29
C ARG A 264 10.98 -22.97 12.86
N ALA A 265 11.58 -21.79 12.66
CA ALA A 265 12.90 -21.47 13.16
C ALA A 265 12.91 -21.13 14.66
N CYS A 266 11.76 -20.84 15.30
CA CYS A 266 11.74 -20.40 16.69
C CYS A 266 12.04 -21.54 17.69
N PRO A 267 12.71 -21.32 18.82
CA PRO A 267 12.72 -22.29 19.92
C PRO A 267 11.34 -22.38 20.61
N LYS A 268 11.16 -23.40 21.46
CA LYS A 268 9.98 -23.47 22.33
C LYS A 268 9.97 -22.29 23.29
N GLY A 269 8.80 -21.69 23.51
CA GLY A 269 8.60 -20.53 24.35
C GLY A 269 9.18 -19.22 23.80
N ALA A 270 9.55 -19.18 22.52
CA ALA A 270 10.16 -17.99 21.91
C ALA A 270 9.30 -16.75 22.12
N ARG A 271 9.91 -15.68 22.63
CA ARG A 271 9.33 -14.35 22.76
C ARG A 271 9.93 -13.47 21.67
N LEU A 272 9.12 -12.95 20.77
CA LEU A 272 9.60 -12.18 19.62
C LEU A 272 9.24 -10.70 19.74
N HIS A 273 10.23 -9.86 19.47
CA HIS A 273 10.05 -8.46 19.12
C HIS A 273 10.37 -8.32 17.62
N LEU A 274 9.49 -7.67 16.87
CA LEU A 274 9.58 -7.60 15.41
C LEU A 274 9.76 -6.16 14.95
N VAL A 275 10.73 -5.91 14.07
CA VAL A 275 10.83 -4.67 13.29
C VAL A 275 10.56 -5.01 11.85
N THR A 276 9.56 -4.36 11.27
CA THR A 276 9.11 -4.71 9.91
C THR A 276 9.05 -3.49 9.02
N HIS A 277 9.29 -3.70 7.73
CA HIS A 277 9.12 -2.68 6.71
C HIS A 277 8.16 -3.15 5.63
N SER A 278 7.23 -2.28 5.22
CA SER A 278 6.32 -2.52 4.10
C SER A 278 5.55 -3.83 4.27
N ARG A 279 5.46 -4.68 3.22
CA ARG A 279 4.86 -6.02 3.25
C ARG A 279 5.32 -6.89 4.43
N GLY A 280 6.55 -6.72 4.93
CA GLY A 280 7.04 -7.45 6.11
C GLY A 280 6.14 -7.27 7.34
N GLY A 281 5.42 -6.15 7.44
CA GLY A 281 4.43 -5.92 8.48
C GLY A 281 3.22 -6.86 8.39
N LEU A 282 2.84 -7.32 7.20
CA LEU A 282 1.79 -8.33 7.03
C LEU A 282 2.25 -9.69 7.57
N VAL A 283 3.53 -10.03 7.44
CA VAL A 283 4.12 -11.24 8.04
C VAL A 283 4.00 -11.18 9.57
N ALA A 284 4.32 -10.03 10.17
CA ALA A 284 4.17 -9.81 11.61
C ALA A 284 2.71 -9.85 12.08
N GLU A 285 1.76 -9.27 11.34
CA GLU A 285 0.33 -9.33 11.69
C GLU A 285 -0.23 -10.76 11.62
N VAL A 286 0.15 -11.53 10.60
CA VAL A 286 -0.21 -12.95 10.51
C VAL A 286 0.28 -13.70 11.74
N LEU A 287 1.56 -13.55 12.07
CA LEU A 287 2.16 -14.27 13.19
C LEU A 287 1.55 -13.82 14.54
N ALA A 288 1.32 -12.52 14.73
CA ALA A 288 0.69 -11.98 15.94
C ALA A 288 -0.72 -12.55 16.13
N ARG A 289 -1.54 -12.58 15.07
CA ARG A 289 -2.89 -13.14 15.13
C ARG A 289 -2.87 -14.63 15.49
N VAL A 290 -2.02 -15.43 14.84
CA VAL A 290 -1.98 -16.87 15.11
C VAL A 290 -1.45 -17.16 16.52
N CYS A 291 -0.47 -16.40 17.01
CA CYS A 291 0.03 -16.54 18.38
C CYS A 291 -1.01 -16.15 19.43
N ALA A 292 -1.91 -15.21 19.11
CA ALA A 292 -2.97 -14.78 20.02
C ALA A 292 -4.02 -15.87 20.26
N ASN A 293 -4.40 -16.59 19.21
CA ASN A 293 -5.34 -17.69 19.29
C ASN A 293 -4.84 -18.85 18.40
N PRO A 294 -4.00 -19.76 18.93
CA PRO A 294 -3.37 -20.83 18.16
C PRO A 294 -4.32 -22.01 17.92
N LYS A 295 -5.53 -21.70 17.44
CA LYS A 295 -6.56 -22.66 17.05
C LYS A 295 -7.19 -22.22 15.73
N LEU A 296 -6.96 -22.99 14.67
CA LEU A 296 -7.59 -22.77 13.38
C LEU A 296 -9.09 -23.05 13.47
N THR A 297 -9.92 -22.10 13.05
CA THR A 297 -11.37 -22.26 12.92
C THR A 297 -11.81 -22.51 11.48
N SER A 298 -13.05 -22.96 11.29
CA SER A 298 -13.67 -23.04 9.96
C SER A 298 -13.85 -21.66 9.31
N GLU A 299 -14.04 -20.62 10.12
CA GLU A 299 -14.17 -19.23 9.65
C GLU A 299 -12.85 -18.71 9.10
N ASP A 300 -11.73 -19.00 9.77
CA ASP A 300 -10.38 -18.69 9.26
C ASP A 300 -10.14 -19.35 7.89
N ALA A 301 -10.46 -20.64 7.78
CA ALA A 301 -10.28 -21.40 6.55
C ALA A 301 -11.18 -20.91 5.40
N ALA A 302 -12.34 -20.33 5.70
CA ALA A 302 -13.31 -19.88 4.71
C ALA A 302 -12.82 -18.70 3.87
N PHE A 303 -11.96 -17.82 4.41
CA PHE A 303 -11.36 -16.71 3.65
C PHE A 303 -10.56 -17.21 2.44
N PHE A 304 -9.92 -18.36 2.59
CA PHE A 304 -9.01 -18.93 1.61
C PHE A 304 -9.64 -20.12 0.88
N LYS A 305 -10.97 -20.28 0.85
CA LYS A 305 -11.64 -21.49 0.32
C LYS A 305 -11.40 -21.77 -1.17
N ALA A 306 -11.16 -20.73 -1.98
CA ALA A 306 -11.05 -20.87 -3.42
C ALA A 306 -9.81 -21.71 -3.80
N ALA A 307 -9.86 -22.37 -4.96
CA ALA A 307 -8.87 -23.38 -5.34
C ALA A 307 -7.45 -22.80 -5.45
N GLU A 308 -7.35 -21.57 -5.93
CA GLU A 308 -6.12 -20.79 -6.07
C GLU A 308 -5.42 -20.49 -4.73
N TYR A 309 -6.15 -20.52 -3.60
CA TYR A 309 -5.59 -20.29 -2.27
C TYR A 309 -5.22 -21.57 -1.51
N LYS A 310 -5.15 -22.72 -2.20
CA LYS A 310 -4.87 -24.02 -1.56
C LYS A 310 -3.54 -24.02 -0.79
N ALA A 311 -2.47 -23.50 -1.41
CA ALA A 311 -1.16 -23.41 -0.77
C ALA A 311 -1.20 -22.53 0.49
N GLN A 312 -1.88 -21.37 0.43
CA GLN A 312 -2.05 -20.49 1.58
C GLN A 312 -2.86 -21.17 2.70
N ARG A 313 -3.91 -21.94 2.38
CA ARG A 313 -4.67 -22.72 3.38
C ARG A 313 -3.79 -23.74 4.11
N GLU A 314 -2.99 -24.49 3.36
CA GLU A 314 -2.11 -25.52 3.92
C GLU A 314 -1.00 -24.91 4.77
N ALA A 315 -0.41 -23.80 4.30
CA ALA A 315 0.57 -23.02 5.05
C ALA A 315 -0.04 -22.42 6.33
N LEU A 316 -1.27 -21.90 6.26
CA LEU A 316 -1.97 -21.35 7.42
C LEU A 316 -2.20 -22.45 8.47
N LYS A 317 -2.71 -23.61 8.07
CA LYS A 317 -2.87 -24.76 8.96
C LYS A 317 -1.55 -25.15 9.64
N SER A 318 -0.48 -25.28 8.84
CA SER A 318 0.85 -25.59 9.35
C SER A 318 1.37 -24.53 10.33
N LEU A 319 1.07 -23.26 10.08
CA LEU A 319 1.47 -22.16 10.97
C LEU A 319 0.77 -22.24 12.33
N PHE A 320 -0.53 -22.54 12.35
CA PHE A 320 -1.26 -22.78 13.60
C PHE A 320 -0.66 -23.95 14.40
N ASP A 321 -0.36 -25.06 13.72
CA ASP A 321 0.24 -26.24 14.34
C ASP A 321 1.63 -25.93 14.93
N GLU A 322 2.46 -25.20 14.18
CA GLU A 322 3.81 -24.82 14.60
C GLU A 322 3.81 -23.86 15.80
N VAL A 323 2.98 -22.83 15.74
CA VAL A 323 2.85 -21.83 16.82
C VAL A 323 2.33 -22.49 18.09
N LYS A 324 1.35 -23.38 17.98
CA LYS A 324 0.82 -24.15 19.12
C LYS A 324 1.89 -25.07 19.73
N ALA A 325 2.62 -25.81 18.90
CA ALA A 325 3.65 -26.75 19.36
C ALA A 325 4.82 -26.04 20.05
N ARG A 326 5.16 -24.83 19.62
CA ARG A 326 6.26 -24.05 20.16
C ARG A 326 5.86 -23.07 21.26
N GLY A 327 4.60 -22.67 21.35
CA GLY A 327 4.16 -21.66 22.32
C GLY A 327 4.83 -20.29 22.09
N ILE A 328 4.90 -19.87 20.83
CA ILE A 328 5.52 -18.60 20.42
C ILE A 328 4.66 -17.43 20.90
N LYS A 329 5.32 -16.36 21.37
CA LYS A 329 4.68 -15.12 21.80
C LYS A 329 5.19 -13.94 20.99
N ILE A 330 4.27 -13.13 20.48
CA ILE A 330 4.60 -11.84 19.87
C ILE A 330 4.34 -10.75 20.91
N GLU A 331 5.40 -10.17 21.43
CA GLU A 331 5.29 -9.19 22.53
C GLU A 331 5.28 -7.76 22.02
N ARG A 332 6.03 -7.48 20.96
CA ARG A 332 6.17 -6.14 20.41
C ARG A 332 6.37 -6.17 18.91
N VAL A 333 5.61 -5.35 18.18
CA VAL A 333 5.75 -5.15 16.74
C VAL A 333 5.94 -3.67 16.47
N VAL A 334 7.09 -3.31 15.93
CA VAL A 334 7.35 -2.00 15.32
C VAL A 334 7.14 -2.15 13.81
N ARG A 335 6.09 -1.52 13.31
CA ARG A 335 5.61 -1.69 11.94
C ARG A 335 5.81 -0.41 11.15
N VAL A 336 6.73 -0.42 10.20
CA VAL A 336 7.10 0.73 9.38
C VAL A 336 6.45 0.61 8.01
N ALA A 337 5.58 1.56 7.64
CA ALA A 337 4.98 1.67 6.31
C ALA A 337 4.28 0.41 5.78
N CYS A 338 3.70 -0.41 6.66
CA CYS A 338 3.01 -1.63 6.24
C CYS A 338 1.70 -1.32 5.51
N PRO A 339 1.39 -1.94 4.36
CA PRO A 339 0.07 -1.84 3.75
C PRO A 339 -0.94 -2.72 4.50
N ALA A 340 -1.22 -2.42 5.77
CA ALA A 340 -2.07 -3.23 6.65
C ALA A 340 -3.55 -3.27 6.22
N ARG A 341 -3.97 -2.37 5.33
CA ARG A 341 -5.26 -2.40 4.62
C ARG A 341 -5.13 -2.62 3.10
N GLY A 342 -3.94 -3.03 2.66
CA GLY A 342 -3.56 -3.09 1.25
C GLY A 342 -3.12 -1.74 0.68
N THR A 343 -2.61 -1.77 -0.55
CA THR A 343 -2.26 -0.58 -1.34
C THR A 343 -2.88 -0.68 -2.73
N LEU A 344 -3.49 0.41 -3.19
CA LEU A 344 -4.13 0.48 -4.51
C LEU A 344 -3.14 0.30 -5.66
N LEU A 345 -1.87 0.61 -5.40
CA LEU A 345 -0.80 0.35 -6.33
C LEU A 345 -0.69 -1.13 -6.71
N ALA A 346 -1.07 -2.07 -5.85
CA ALA A 346 -1.04 -3.49 -6.18
C ALA A 346 -2.22 -3.96 -7.07
N SER A 347 -3.20 -3.10 -7.38
CA SER A 347 -4.47 -3.51 -8.00
C SER A 347 -4.47 -3.43 -9.53
N LYS A 348 -5.02 -4.48 -10.19
CA LYS A 348 -5.47 -4.61 -11.60
C LYS A 348 -4.48 -4.31 -12.74
N ARG A 349 -3.48 -3.44 -12.59
CA ARG A 349 -2.51 -3.03 -13.63
C ARG A 349 -1.09 -3.11 -13.08
N LEU A 350 -0.56 -4.33 -13.00
CA LEU A 350 0.74 -4.61 -12.39
C LEU A 350 1.90 -3.93 -13.16
N ASP A 351 1.78 -3.82 -14.48
CA ASP A 351 2.70 -3.10 -15.35
C ASP A 351 2.81 -1.59 -15.02
N ALA A 352 1.65 -0.94 -14.83
CA ALA A 352 1.59 0.45 -14.40
C ALA A 352 2.19 0.62 -13.00
N TYR A 353 1.84 -0.25 -12.06
CA TYR A 353 2.40 -0.27 -10.71
C TYR A 353 3.92 -0.33 -10.71
N LEU A 354 4.48 -1.31 -11.40
CA LEU A 354 5.92 -1.52 -11.45
C LEU A 354 6.65 -0.37 -12.14
N SER A 355 6.02 0.28 -13.11
CA SER A 355 6.55 1.51 -13.72
C SER A 355 6.64 2.65 -12.71
N VAL A 356 5.57 2.87 -11.94
CA VAL A 356 5.55 3.89 -10.88
C VAL A 356 6.53 3.54 -9.77
N PHE A 357 6.57 2.29 -9.32
CA PHE A 357 7.50 1.80 -8.31
C PHE A 357 8.96 1.95 -8.73
N LYS A 358 9.29 1.60 -9.98
CA LYS A 358 10.62 1.84 -10.55
C LYS A 358 10.98 3.33 -10.47
N TRP A 359 10.06 4.20 -10.86
CA TRP A 359 10.30 5.64 -10.82
C TRP A 359 10.44 6.20 -9.40
N THR A 360 9.70 5.68 -8.41
CA THR A 360 9.85 6.13 -7.02
C THR A 360 11.21 5.71 -6.44
N LEU A 361 11.78 4.59 -6.88
CA LEU A 361 13.18 4.24 -6.59
C LEU A 361 14.15 5.26 -7.21
N GLU A 362 13.95 5.64 -8.48
CA GLU A 362 14.78 6.64 -9.17
C GLU A 362 14.72 8.00 -8.47
N LEU A 363 13.53 8.45 -8.06
CA LEU A 363 13.36 9.68 -7.28
C LEU A 363 14.05 9.64 -5.91
N ALA A 364 14.07 8.45 -5.28
CA ALA A 364 14.77 8.23 -4.03
C ALA A 364 16.30 8.05 -4.22
N ALA A 365 16.81 8.19 -5.44
CA ALA A 365 18.19 7.91 -5.82
C ALA A 365 18.65 6.49 -5.44
N ILE A 366 17.73 5.53 -5.47
CA ILE A 366 17.99 4.12 -5.24
C ILE A 366 18.25 3.44 -6.58
N PRO A 367 19.39 2.74 -6.75
CA PRO A 367 19.67 2.02 -7.99
C PRO A 367 18.57 1.00 -8.29
N VAL A 368 17.97 1.12 -9.48
CA VAL A 368 16.99 0.15 -9.97
C VAL A 368 17.71 -1.11 -10.39
N ALA A 369 17.43 -2.23 -9.72
CA ALA A 369 18.05 -3.50 -10.03
C ALA A 369 17.63 -3.98 -11.44
N PRO A 370 18.56 -4.49 -12.28
CA PRO A 370 18.24 -5.02 -13.61
C PRO A 370 17.09 -6.03 -13.62
N VAL A 371 17.05 -6.91 -12.60
CA VAL A 371 16.00 -7.91 -12.42
C VAL A 371 14.59 -7.32 -12.26
N LEU A 372 14.45 -6.12 -11.68
CA LEU A 372 13.16 -5.43 -11.59
C LEU A 372 12.71 -4.91 -12.96
N VAL A 373 13.64 -4.42 -13.77
CA VAL A 373 13.35 -3.94 -15.12
C VAL A 373 12.97 -5.10 -16.05
N GLU A 374 13.69 -6.23 -15.97
CA GLU A 374 13.32 -7.47 -16.66
C GLU A 374 11.92 -7.93 -16.26
N PHE A 375 11.64 -7.95 -14.95
CA PHE A 375 10.33 -8.32 -14.42
C PHE A 375 9.22 -7.40 -14.96
N LEU A 376 9.43 -6.07 -14.94
CA LEU A 376 8.51 -5.10 -15.53
C LEU A 376 8.25 -5.38 -17.02
N GLY A 377 9.31 -5.60 -17.80
CA GLY A 377 9.18 -5.94 -19.22
C GLY A 377 8.37 -7.22 -19.46
N GLU A 378 8.65 -8.28 -18.71
CA GLU A 378 7.94 -9.57 -18.81
C GLU A 378 6.46 -9.45 -18.39
N VAL A 379 6.16 -8.67 -17.35
CA VAL A 379 4.80 -8.36 -16.89
C VAL A 379 4.04 -7.54 -17.93
N ALA A 380 4.65 -6.48 -18.43
CA ALA A 380 4.05 -5.59 -19.43
C ALA A 380 3.78 -6.32 -20.73
N GLN A 381 4.69 -7.16 -21.21
CA GLN A 381 4.47 -7.91 -22.46
C GLN A 381 3.33 -8.94 -22.34
N ARG A 382 3.06 -9.47 -21.15
CA ARG A 382 2.09 -10.57 -20.94
C ARG A 382 0.78 -10.18 -20.28
N ARG A 383 0.65 -8.92 -19.86
CA ARG A 383 -0.47 -8.45 -19.04
C ARG A 383 -0.64 -9.33 -17.79
N ALA A 384 0.46 -9.54 -17.06
CA ALA A 384 0.46 -10.47 -15.92
C ALA A 384 -0.55 -10.03 -14.84
N ASP A 385 -1.28 -11.01 -14.32
CA ASP A 385 -2.30 -10.79 -13.29
C ASP A 385 -1.65 -10.79 -11.88
N PRO A 386 -1.71 -9.67 -11.13
CA PRO A 386 -1.13 -9.60 -9.79
C PRO A 386 -1.78 -10.56 -8.79
N GLU A 387 -3.04 -10.97 -8.99
CA GLU A 387 -3.75 -11.90 -8.11
C GLU A 387 -3.15 -13.32 -8.16
N LYS A 388 -2.46 -13.65 -9.25
CA LYS A 388 -1.76 -14.94 -9.41
C LYS A 388 -0.38 -14.99 -8.76
N ILE A 389 0.11 -13.89 -8.21
CA ILE A 389 1.44 -13.79 -7.57
C ILE A 389 1.23 -13.65 -6.05
N PRO A 390 1.31 -14.75 -5.26
CA PRO A 390 0.77 -14.78 -3.89
C PRO A 390 1.28 -13.69 -2.95
N GLY A 391 2.56 -13.32 -3.05
CA GLY A 391 3.18 -12.28 -2.25
C GLY A 391 2.76 -10.85 -2.63
N LEU A 392 2.41 -10.61 -3.91
CA LEU A 392 1.83 -9.35 -4.37
C LEU A 392 0.32 -9.29 -4.09
N ALA A 393 -0.41 -10.37 -4.39
CA ALA A 393 -1.85 -10.50 -4.16
C ALA A 393 -2.23 -10.19 -2.70
N ALA A 394 -1.38 -10.58 -1.75
CA ALA A 394 -1.53 -10.32 -0.32
C ALA A 394 -1.60 -8.82 0.06
N GLN A 395 -1.16 -7.92 -0.82
CA GLN A 395 -1.14 -6.47 -0.60
C GLN A 395 -2.29 -5.75 -1.31
N ILE A 396 -3.11 -6.47 -2.07
CA ILE A 396 -4.29 -5.91 -2.72
C ILE A 396 -5.35 -5.64 -1.64
N PRO A 397 -5.97 -4.45 -1.62
CA PRO A 397 -7.12 -4.17 -0.76
C PRO A 397 -8.19 -5.24 -0.91
N ASP A 398 -8.82 -5.63 0.20
CA ASP A 398 -9.85 -6.67 0.25
C ASP A 398 -9.43 -8.08 -0.20
N SER A 399 -8.13 -8.33 -0.41
CA SER A 399 -7.61 -9.69 -0.59
C SER A 399 -8.00 -10.59 0.59
N PRO A 400 -8.10 -11.92 0.39
CA PRO A 400 -8.42 -12.85 1.47
C PRO A 400 -7.57 -12.66 2.72
N LEU A 401 -6.28 -12.35 2.55
CA LEU A 401 -5.38 -12.09 3.67
C LEU A 401 -5.77 -10.83 4.46
N ILE A 402 -6.00 -9.71 3.78
CA ILE A 402 -6.35 -8.43 4.43
C ILE A 402 -7.69 -8.57 5.15
N ARG A 403 -8.71 -9.14 4.47
CA ARG A 403 -10.02 -9.41 5.08
C ARG A 403 -9.92 -10.36 6.26
N TRP A 404 -9.10 -11.41 6.14
CA TRP A 404 -8.81 -12.30 7.26
C TRP A 404 -8.25 -11.46 8.39
N LEU A 405 -7.08 -10.79 8.24
CA LEU A 405 -6.43 -10.02 9.30
C LEU A 405 -7.34 -9.05 10.10
N HIS A 406 -8.36 -8.45 9.47
CA HIS A 406 -9.32 -7.58 10.17
C HIS A 406 -10.53 -8.30 10.76
N ALA A 407 -10.82 -9.53 10.34
CA ALA A 407 -11.88 -10.38 10.89
C ALA A 407 -11.41 -11.06 12.19
N VAL A 408 -11.35 -10.27 13.26
CA VAL A 408 -11.05 -10.72 14.63
C VAL A 408 -12.10 -10.18 15.59
N ASP A 409 -12.66 -11.04 16.44
CA ASP A 409 -13.73 -10.65 17.38
C ASP A 409 -13.19 -9.89 18.59
N GLU A 410 -11.98 -10.26 19.02
CA GLU A 410 -11.31 -9.71 20.21
C GLU A 410 -9.96 -9.10 19.85
N ALA A 411 -9.56 -8.12 20.67
CA ALA A 411 -8.25 -7.52 20.54
C ALA A 411 -7.17 -8.52 20.99
N ILE A 412 -6.10 -8.64 20.21
CA ILE A 412 -5.04 -9.61 20.45
C ILE A 412 -3.96 -9.06 21.41
N PRO A 413 -3.23 -9.91 22.16
CA PRO A 413 -2.13 -9.47 23.02
C PRO A 413 -0.95 -8.92 22.22
N GLY A 414 -0.02 -8.28 22.94
CA GLY A 414 1.20 -7.69 22.39
C GLY A 414 1.04 -6.21 22.03
N GLU A 415 2.17 -5.51 21.99
CA GLU A 415 2.25 -4.09 21.66
C GLU A 415 2.40 -3.90 20.15
N LEU A 416 1.64 -2.96 19.57
CA LEU A 416 1.81 -2.51 18.19
C LEU A 416 2.18 -1.03 18.17
N ARG A 417 3.28 -0.71 17.50
CA ARG A 417 3.81 0.64 17.34
C ARG A 417 4.05 0.88 15.85
N VAL A 418 3.28 1.78 15.27
CA VAL A 418 3.30 2.07 13.82
C VAL A 418 4.17 3.29 13.56
N VAL A 419 5.08 3.18 12.60
CA VAL A 419 5.78 4.33 12.01
C VAL A 419 5.17 4.54 10.64
N ALA A 420 4.33 5.57 10.54
CA ALA A 420 3.67 5.98 9.32
C ALA A 420 4.37 7.20 8.72
N GLY A 421 4.24 7.39 7.42
CA GLY A 421 4.82 8.54 6.73
C GLY A 421 3.87 9.14 5.71
N ASP A 422 4.07 10.42 5.46
CA ASP A 422 3.38 11.21 4.46
C ASP A 422 4.36 12.18 3.80
N ILE A 423 4.51 12.08 2.47
CA ILE A 423 5.39 12.98 1.71
C ILE A 423 4.69 14.32 1.46
N GLU A 424 5.31 15.42 1.90
CA GLU A 424 4.81 16.78 1.66
C GLU A 424 5.68 17.50 0.63
N GLY A 425 5.10 17.91 -0.50
CA GLY A 425 5.80 18.68 -1.55
C GLY A 425 5.04 18.69 -2.88
N ASP A 426 4.99 19.85 -3.55
CA ASP A 426 3.98 20.11 -4.60
C ASP A 426 4.24 19.41 -5.95
N SER A 427 5.49 19.25 -6.39
CA SER A 427 5.76 18.80 -7.78
C SER A 427 5.57 17.30 -8.00
N VAL A 428 6.11 16.46 -7.11
CA VAL A 428 6.07 14.99 -7.24
C VAL A 428 4.74 14.41 -6.78
N THR A 429 4.17 14.95 -5.69
CA THR A 429 2.92 14.42 -5.11
C THR A 429 1.71 14.78 -5.96
N SER A 430 1.69 15.95 -6.60
CA SER A 430 0.62 16.36 -7.53
C SER A 430 0.50 15.37 -8.70
N TRP A 431 1.63 14.87 -9.20
CA TRP A 431 1.64 13.92 -10.30
C TRP A 431 1.16 12.52 -9.87
N LEU A 432 1.61 12.01 -8.72
CA LEU A 432 1.21 10.67 -8.25
C LEU A 432 -0.30 10.61 -8.00
N LYS A 433 -0.85 11.69 -7.42
CA LYS A 433 -2.29 11.90 -7.23
C LYS A 433 -3.08 11.86 -8.54
N THR A 434 -2.45 12.19 -9.66
CA THR A 434 -3.11 12.31 -10.96
C THR A 434 -3.22 11.00 -11.71
N LEU A 435 -2.40 9.99 -11.45
CA LEU A 435 -2.36 8.80 -12.32
C LEU A 435 -3.34 7.67 -11.99
N LEU A 436 -3.85 7.59 -10.76
CA LEU A 436 -4.86 6.59 -10.44
C LEU A 436 -6.26 7.13 -10.73
N ALA A 437 -7.08 6.25 -11.29
CA ALA A 437 -8.49 6.47 -11.63
C ALA A 437 -9.33 6.98 -10.44
N ASP A 438 -8.82 6.81 -9.23
CA ASP A 438 -9.46 7.10 -7.96
C ASP A 438 -8.60 8.08 -7.15
N ALA A 439 -8.41 9.31 -7.65
CA ALA A 439 -7.65 10.36 -6.95
C ALA A 439 -8.19 10.66 -5.53
N PHE A 440 -9.49 10.46 -5.31
CA PHE A 440 -10.12 10.52 -3.98
C PHE A 440 -9.50 9.52 -2.99
N TYR A 441 -9.01 8.39 -3.50
CA TYR A 441 -8.38 7.35 -2.71
C TYR A 441 -6.85 7.48 -2.63
N TRP A 442 -6.18 8.32 -3.43
CA TRP A 442 -4.73 8.55 -3.32
C TRP A 442 -4.40 9.83 -2.54
N THR A 443 -4.76 9.80 -1.24
CA THR A 443 -4.42 10.85 -0.27
C THR A 443 -2.98 10.69 0.23
N ASP A 444 -2.63 11.39 1.31
CA ASP A 444 -1.41 11.25 2.13
C ASP A 444 -0.81 9.84 2.02
N ASN A 445 0.46 9.77 1.61
CA ASN A 445 1.16 8.53 1.29
C ASN A 445 2.67 8.74 1.32
N ASP A 446 3.43 7.65 1.28
CA ASP A 446 4.90 7.68 1.27
C ASP A 446 5.50 7.34 -0.10
N LEU A 447 4.80 7.65 -1.21
CA LEU A 447 5.04 7.23 -2.59
C LEU A 447 4.60 5.81 -2.95
N VAL A 448 4.43 4.89 -1.99
CA VAL A 448 4.10 3.48 -2.27
C VAL A 448 2.83 3.03 -1.52
N VAL A 449 2.68 3.44 -0.27
CA VAL A 449 1.57 3.02 0.59
C VAL A 449 0.81 4.27 1.05
N GLN A 450 -0.53 4.23 0.96
CA GLN A 450 -1.36 5.29 1.52
C GLN A 450 -1.21 5.31 3.05
N THR A 451 -0.98 6.48 3.65
CA THR A 451 -0.73 6.65 5.09
C THR A 451 -1.86 6.03 5.92
N ARG A 452 -3.12 6.23 5.52
CA ARG A 452 -4.30 5.62 6.18
C ARG A 452 -4.29 4.08 6.15
N SER A 453 -3.66 3.46 5.15
CA SER A 453 -3.51 2.00 5.07
C SER A 453 -2.48 1.47 6.06
N MET A 454 -1.63 2.32 6.64
CA MET A 454 -0.55 1.93 7.56
C MET A 454 -1.00 1.60 8.97
N TYR A 455 -2.19 2.04 9.39
CA TYR A 455 -2.65 1.94 10.76
C TYR A 455 -3.39 0.64 11.12
N GLY A 456 -4.05 -0.02 10.16
CA GLY A 456 -4.95 -1.15 10.42
C GLY A 456 -4.30 -2.45 10.90
N GLY A 457 -4.96 -3.59 10.73
CA GLY A 457 -4.51 -4.90 11.23
C GLY A 457 -5.39 -5.41 12.37
N ALA A 458 -4.92 -6.39 13.14
CA ALA A 458 -5.66 -6.88 14.30
C ALA A 458 -5.56 -5.88 15.48
N PRO A 459 -6.66 -5.46 16.13
CA PRO A 459 -6.58 -4.52 17.25
C PRO A 459 -5.81 -5.16 18.42
N ARG A 460 -5.06 -4.36 19.16
CA ARG A 460 -4.26 -4.83 20.32
C ARG A 460 -4.98 -4.53 21.63
N ALA A 461 -4.91 -5.46 22.59
CA ALA A 461 -5.56 -5.32 23.90
C ALA A 461 -5.02 -4.11 24.69
N ALA A 462 -3.72 -3.83 24.59
CA ALA A 462 -3.06 -2.67 25.20
C ALA A 462 -3.24 -1.37 24.38
N GLY A 463 -4.01 -1.42 23.29
CA GLY A 463 -4.04 -0.36 22.28
C GLY A 463 -2.84 -0.41 21.33
N ALA A 464 -2.97 0.24 20.19
CA ALA A 464 -1.90 0.43 19.23
C ALA A 464 -1.51 1.90 19.20
N THR A 465 -0.21 2.17 19.06
CA THR A 465 0.31 3.54 18.99
C THR A 465 0.97 3.80 17.65
N PHE A 466 1.15 5.06 17.29
CA PHE A 466 1.84 5.46 16.09
C PHE A 466 2.66 6.74 16.27
N VAL A 467 3.62 6.92 15.38
CA VAL A 467 4.20 8.21 15.01
C VAL A 467 3.96 8.43 13.51
N LEU A 468 3.68 9.67 13.13
CA LEU A 468 3.56 10.09 11.73
C LEU A 468 4.72 11.03 11.41
N ASP A 469 5.56 10.64 10.46
CA ASP A 469 6.58 11.51 9.89
C ASP A 469 6.01 12.23 8.65
N GLN A 470 6.18 13.54 8.59
CA GLN A 470 5.68 14.37 7.49
C GLN A 470 6.78 15.30 7.00
N GLY A 471 6.87 15.48 5.69
CA GLY A 471 7.80 16.42 5.07
C GLY A 471 8.34 15.95 3.72
N GLY A 472 9.04 16.83 3.00
CA GLY A 472 9.54 16.54 1.65
C GLY A 472 10.66 15.50 1.55
N LYS A 473 11.22 15.05 2.68
CA LYS A 473 12.22 13.96 2.74
C LYS A 473 11.61 12.61 3.15
N VAL A 474 10.31 12.59 3.45
CA VAL A 474 9.60 11.37 3.82
C VAL A 474 9.30 10.58 2.55
N SER A 475 9.66 9.31 2.57
CA SER A 475 9.34 8.38 1.49
C SER A 475 9.38 6.95 2.01
N HIS A 476 8.81 6.03 1.24
CA HIS A 476 8.77 4.62 1.56
C HIS A 476 10.15 4.02 1.84
N PHE A 477 11.20 4.64 1.30
CA PHE A 477 12.56 4.13 1.31
C PHE A 477 13.48 4.86 2.31
N ASN A 478 13.04 5.95 2.92
CA ASN A 478 13.90 6.79 3.76
C ASN A 478 13.66 6.67 5.27
N TYR A 479 12.73 5.83 5.73
CA TYR A 479 12.46 5.67 7.17
C TYR A 479 13.68 5.24 8.00
N PHE A 480 14.56 4.41 7.44
CA PHE A 480 15.80 3.98 8.11
C PHE A 480 16.99 4.88 7.80
N THR A 481 16.79 5.90 6.95
CA THR A 481 17.79 6.91 6.59
C THR A 481 17.61 8.16 7.45
N ASN A 482 16.37 8.64 7.60
CA ASN A 482 16.06 9.87 8.33
C ASN A 482 16.28 9.67 9.84
N GLU A 483 17.05 10.57 10.47
CA GLU A 483 17.38 10.50 11.92
C GLU A 483 16.12 10.35 12.79
N ARG A 484 15.12 11.21 12.57
CA ARG A 484 13.88 11.24 13.37
C ARG A 484 13.17 9.89 13.38
N THR A 485 13.03 9.26 12.23
CA THR A 485 12.34 7.96 12.12
C THR A 485 13.22 6.81 12.58
N ALA A 486 14.54 6.85 12.33
CA ALA A 486 15.47 5.86 12.84
C ALA A 486 15.47 5.84 14.38
N GLU A 487 15.54 7.00 15.01
CA GLU A 487 15.43 7.15 16.46
C GLU A 487 14.06 6.66 16.96
N ALA A 488 12.96 7.09 16.35
CA ALA A 488 11.62 6.65 16.73
C ALA A 488 11.45 5.13 16.64
N ILE A 489 12.00 4.49 15.60
CA ILE A 489 11.98 3.03 15.43
C ILE A 489 12.74 2.36 16.57
N VAL A 490 13.97 2.78 16.87
CA VAL A 490 14.80 2.15 17.92
C VAL A 490 14.19 2.37 19.31
N ASN A 491 13.69 3.57 19.60
CA ASN A 491 12.96 3.84 20.84
C ASN A 491 11.69 3.00 20.93
N ALA A 492 10.95 2.84 19.83
CA ALA A 492 9.78 1.99 19.75
C ALA A 492 10.08 0.51 19.96
N VAL A 493 11.31 0.05 19.74
CA VAL A 493 11.68 -1.34 20.02
C VAL A 493 12.13 -1.50 21.47
N THR A 494 12.90 -0.55 21.99
CA THR A 494 13.71 -0.70 23.22
C THR A 494 13.05 -0.19 24.50
N GLN A 495 12.15 0.81 24.38
CA GLN A 495 11.50 1.47 25.51
C GLN A 495 10.07 0.97 25.70
N ASP A 496 9.50 1.06 26.90
CA ASP A 496 8.09 0.68 27.13
C ASP A 496 7.12 1.83 26.82
N SER A 497 7.58 3.08 26.87
CA SER A 497 6.80 4.28 26.52
C SER A 497 7.65 5.25 25.69
N PRO A 498 7.82 4.99 24.38
CA PRO A 498 8.65 5.82 23.51
C PRO A 498 8.02 7.19 23.30
N ALA A 499 8.84 8.25 23.38
CA ALA A 499 8.40 9.61 23.13
C ALA A 499 7.82 9.78 21.72
N GLY A 500 6.81 10.64 21.57
CA GLY A 500 6.19 10.97 20.28
C GLY A 500 5.14 9.98 19.77
N PHE A 501 5.05 8.79 20.37
CA PHE A 501 4.00 7.82 20.02
C PHE A 501 2.66 8.21 20.66
N ARG A 502 1.58 8.12 19.86
CA ARG A 502 0.21 8.42 20.27
C ARG A 502 -0.70 7.25 19.96
N VAL A 503 -1.79 7.08 20.71
CA VAL A 503 -2.78 6.03 20.43
C VAL A 503 -3.43 6.28 19.07
N ILE A 504 -3.59 5.22 18.27
CA ILE A 504 -4.24 5.28 16.97
C ILE A 504 -5.75 5.50 17.15
N GLY A 505 -6.30 6.50 16.45
CA GLY A 505 -7.74 6.79 16.47
C GLY A 505 -8.57 5.76 15.70
N PRO A 506 -9.86 5.59 16.04
CA PRO A 506 -10.73 4.60 15.40
C PRO A 506 -10.92 4.84 13.88
N LEU A 507 -10.99 6.10 13.44
CA LEU A 507 -11.11 6.44 12.00
C LEU A 507 -9.81 6.14 11.24
N SER A 508 -8.66 6.41 11.85
CA SER A 508 -7.38 6.02 11.25
C SER A 508 -7.20 4.51 11.23
N TRP A 509 -7.66 3.82 12.26
CA TRP A 509 -7.66 2.36 12.31
C TRP A 509 -8.54 1.72 11.22
N SER A 510 -9.73 2.29 10.95
CA SER A 510 -10.61 1.85 9.86
C SER A 510 -10.13 2.26 8.47
N GLY A 511 -9.08 3.08 8.39
CA GLY A 511 -8.52 3.58 7.13
C GLY A 511 -9.32 4.74 6.52
N GLU A 512 -10.16 5.41 7.31
CA GLU A 512 -10.93 6.59 6.91
C GLU A 512 -10.12 7.90 7.09
N SER A 513 -9.11 7.91 7.96
CA SER A 513 -8.26 9.09 8.22
C SER A 513 -6.77 8.78 8.20
N ALA A 514 -5.98 9.62 7.52
CA ALA A 514 -4.52 9.51 7.48
C ALA A 514 -3.81 10.19 8.67
N THR A 515 -4.52 10.94 9.51
CA THR A 515 -3.89 11.73 10.61
C THR A 515 -3.32 10.89 11.76
N GLY A 516 -3.72 9.61 11.81
CA GLY A 516 -3.36 8.64 12.85
C GLY A 516 -4.09 8.81 14.17
N VAL A 517 -4.65 9.99 14.46
CA VAL A 517 -5.38 10.28 15.71
C VAL A 517 -6.89 10.21 15.51
N ARG A 518 -7.63 10.14 16.62
CA ARG A 518 -8.98 10.74 16.61
C ARG A 518 -8.72 12.22 16.31
N GLY A 519 -9.40 12.83 15.33
CA GLY A 519 -9.18 14.23 14.97
C GLY A 519 -8.92 15.05 16.24
N ARG A 520 -7.72 15.64 16.34
CA ARG A 520 -7.24 16.16 17.61
C ARG A 520 -7.71 17.60 17.77
N MET A 521 -8.71 17.76 18.63
CA MET A 521 -9.01 18.98 19.38
C MET A 521 -7.74 19.72 19.84
N ARG A 522 -7.57 20.97 19.39
CA ARG A 522 -6.75 21.98 20.09
C ARG A 522 -7.66 22.70 21.09
N GLY A 523 -7.55 22.35 22.37
CA GLY A 523 -8.22 23.09 23.45
C GLY A 523 -7.60 24.47 23.64
N GLY A 524 -8.42 25.52 23.70
CA GLY A 524 -8.01 26.89 23.98
C GLY A 524 -7.96 27.22 25.48
N ASP A 525 -7.12 28.19 25.85
CA ASP A 525 -6.63 28.55 27.20
C ASP A 525 -7.66 29.04 28.26
N THR A 526 -8.97 28.83 28.05
CA THR A 526 -10.02 29.24 29.02
C THR A 526 -10.85 28.03 29.44
N PRO A 527 -11.18 27.85 30.74
CA PRO A 527 -12.09 26.79 31.18
C PRO A 527 -13.42 26.86 30.44
N ALA A 528 -13.92 25.71 29.99
CA ALA A 528 -15.15 25.62 29.19
C ALA A 528 -16.37 26.21 29.93
N SER A 529 -16.39 26.16 31.27
CA SER A 529 -17.51 26.60 32.12
C SER A 529 -17.83 28.10 32.09
N ASP A 530 -16.93 28.92 31.53
CA ASP A 530 -17.09 30.39 31.50
C ASP A 530 -17.48 30.92 30.11
N ARG A 531 -17.75 30.01 29.14
CA ARG A 531 -18.10 30.35 27.76
C ARG A 531 -19.61 30.16 27.51
N PRO A 532 -20.21 30.91 26.57
CA PRO A 532 -21.60 30.65 26.16
C PRO A 532 -21.74 29.22 25.61
N ALA A 533 -22.79 28.50 26.02
CA ALA A 533 -23.02 27.12 25.57
C ALA A 533 -23.63 27.05 24.16
N VAL A 534 -23.17 26.09 23.35
CA VAL A 534 -23.73 25.72 22.05
C VAL A 534 -23.97 24.21 22.01
N PHE A 535 -25.20 23.80 21.73
CA PHE A 535 -25.55 22.41 21.53
C PHE A 535 -25.38 22.01 20.06
N VAL A 536 -24.58 20.97 19.79
CA VAL A 536 -24.44 20.38 18.45
C VAL A 536 -25.30 19.13 18.38
N LEU A 537 -26.40 19.21 17.63
CA LEU A 537 -27.33 18.10 17.40
C LEU A 537 -27.04 17.47 16.02
N PRO A 538 -26.59 16.21 15.96
CA PRO A 538 -26.37 15.52 14.69
C PRO A 538 -27.67 15.32 13.91
N GLY A 539 -27.58 15.22 12.59
CA GLY A 539 -28.69 14.77 11.74
C GLY A 539 -29.01 13.28 11.89
N ILE A 540 -29.95 12.80 11.09
CA ILE A 540 -30.33 11.37 11.04
C ILE A 540 -29.10 10.51 10.74
N LEU A 541 -28.92 9.42 11.51
CA LEU A 541 -27.72 8.55 11.51
C LEU A 541 -26.42 9.27 11.91
N GLY A 542 -26.49 10.50 12.43
CA GLY A 542 -25.36 11.38 12.73
C GLY A 542 -24.58 11.07 14.01
N SER A 543 -25.04 10.10 14.80
CA SER A 543 -24.42 9.68 16.07
C SER A 543 -23.79 8.30 15.94
N HIS A 544 -22.60 8.11 16.52
CA HIS A 544 -22.10 6.76 16.78
C HIS A 544 -22.99 6.05 17.79
N LEU A 545 -23.10 4.72 17.66
CA LEU A 545 -23.82 3.85 18.60
C LEU A 545 -22.88 2.78 19.14
N LYS A 546 -22.97 2.49 20.43
CA LYS A 546 -22.20 1.45 21.14
C LYS A 546 -23.11 0.47 21.85
N VAL A 547 -22.65 -0.76 22.04
CA VAL A 547 -23.34 -1.80 22.83
C VAL A 547 -22.34 -2.38 23.84
N GLY A 548 -22.68 -2.32 25.12
CA GLY A 548 -21.79 -2.78 26.21
C GLY A 548 -20.44 -2.05 26.20
N GLY A 549 -20.46 -0.73 26.05
CA GLY A 549 -19.26 0.12 26.00
C GLY A 549 -18.44 0.03 24.71
N LYS A 550 -18.86 -0.78 23.72
CA LYS A 550 -18.11 -1.01 22.47
C LYS A 550 -18.83 -0.36 21.27
N ARG A 551 -18.21 0.64 20.63
CA ARG A 551 -18.72 1.28 19.41
C ARG A 551 -18.95 0.26 18.28
N ILE A 552 -20.13 0.32 17.67
CA ILE A 552 -20.57 -0.53 16.55
C ILE A 552 -20.79 0.33 15.29
N TRP A 553 -21.64 1.36 15.35
CA TRP A 553 -21.94 2.20 14.17
C TRP A 553 -20.72 3.04 13.78
N LEU A 554 -20.29 2.90 12.53
CA LEU A 554 -19.06 3.50 11.98
C LEU A 554 -17.82 3.28 12.88
N GLY A 555 -17.77 2.12 13.53
CA GLY A 555 -16.56 1.58 14.16
C GLY A 555 -16.08 0.35 13.40
N TRP A 556 -14.86 -0.12 13.68
CA TRP A 556 -14.32 -1.32 13.02
C TRP A 556 -15.17 -2.59 13.24
N ARG A 557 -15.97 -2.62 14.31
CA ARG A 557 -16.92 -3.71 14.63
C ARG A 557 -18.20 -3.67 13.78
N LEU A 558 -18.39 -2.67 12.92
CA LEU A 558 -19.57 -2.58 12.05
C LEU A 558 -19.66 -3.79 11.11
N ILE A 559 -18.51 -4.21 10.59
CA ILE A 559 -18.37 -5.40 9.74
C ILE A 559 -18.71 -6.60 10.65
N ASN A 560 -19.85 -7.24 10.40
CA ASN A 560 -20.49 -8.30 11.21
C ASN A 560 -21.24 -7.87 12.48
N GLY A 561 -21.08 -6.65 12.97
CA GLY A 561 -21.76 -6.15 14.17
C GLY A 561 -23.11 -5.48 13.94
N LEU A 562 -23.52 -5.23 12.69
CA LEU A 562 -24.75 -4.48 12.38
C LEU A 562 -26.02 -5.09 13.01
N LYS A 563 -26.11 -6.43 13.08
CA LYS A 563 -27.23 -7.13 13.74
C LYS A 563 -27.37 -6.80 15.24
N ARG A 564 -26.30 -6.32 15.88
CA ARG A 564 -26.32 -5.91 17.29
C ARG A 564 -26.98 -4.55 17.51
N LEU A 565 -27.26 -3.81 16.44
CA LEU A 565 -28.01 -2.55 16.47
C LEU A 565 -29.48 -2.76 16.11
N ASP A 566 -29.99 -3.99 16.09
CA ASP A 566 -31.41 -4.26 15.86
C ASP A 566 -32.27 -3.54 16.91
N TYR A 567 -33.38 -2.94 16.46
CA TYR A 567 -34.24 -2.12 17.31
C TYR A 567 -35.64 -2.73 17.36
N THR A 568 -36.07 -3.10 18.57
CA THR A 568 -37.44 -3.54 18.85
C THR A 568 -38.09 -2.56 19.82
N PRO A 569 -39.20 -1.89 19.43
CA PRO A 569 -39.89 -0.95 20.31
C PRO A 569 -40.22 -1.55 21.68
N GLY A 570 -39.88 -0.82 22.75
CA GLY A 570 -40.18 -1.22 24.13
C GLY A 570 -39.29 -2.33 24.71
N LYS A 571 -38.26 -2.80 24.00
CA LYS A 571 -37.27 -3.74 24.55
C LYS A 571 -35.94 -3.05 24.87
N PRO A 572 -35.40 -3.21 26.09
CA PRO A 572 -34.03 -2.80 26.37
C PRO A 572 -33.05 -3.61 25.51
N ASP A 573 -32.17 -2.93 24.78
CA ASP A 573 -31.17 -3.55 23.89
C ASP A 573 -29.72 -3.18 24.28
N GLY A 574 -29.53 -2.31 25.28
CA GLY A 574 -28.22 -1.91 25.79
C GLY A 574 -27.39 -1.10 24.79
N VAL A 575 -28.05 -0.51 23.80
CA VAL A 575 -27.42 0.38 22.82
C VAL A 575 -27.48 1.81 23.34
N GLU A 576 -26.36 2.52 23.22
CA GLU A 576 -26.21 3.89 23.68
C GLU A 576 -25.57 4.76 22.60
N PRO A 577 -25.90 6.06 22.54
CA PRO A 577 -25.14 7.00 21.73
C PRO A 577 -23.69 7.14 22.23
N ASP A 578 -22.77 7.34 21.29
CA ASP A 578 -21.33 7.41 21.53
C ASP A 578 -20.68 8.61 20.82
N GLY A 579 -21.34 9.76 20.92
CA GLY A 579 -20.92 11.02 20.33
C GLY A 579 -21.30 11.19 18.85
N PRO A 580 -21.22 12.42 18.32
CA PRO A 580 -21.47 12.72 16.92
C PRO A 580 -20.41 12.06 16.02
N ILE A 581 -20.77 11.84 14.76
CA ILE A 581 -19.83 11.32 13.75
C ILE A 581 -18.79 12.39 13.44
N GLY A 582 -17.53 12.10 13.78
CA GLY A 582 -16.44 13.06 13.64
C GLY A 582 -16.30 13.62 12.22
N SER A 583 -16.34 12.77 11.19
CA SER A 583 -16.17 13.18 9.79
C SER A 583 -17.18 14.23 9.30
N SER A 584 -18.32 14.38 9.98
CA SER A 584 -19.35 15.37 9.61
C SER A 584 -19.42 16.56 10.57
N TYR A 585 -19.14 16.36 11.85
CA TYR A 585 -19.42 17.36 12.91
C TYR A 585 -18.16 17.88 13.61
N GLU A 586 -17.00 17.27 13.41
CA GLU A 586 -15.78 17.63 14.14
C GLU A 586 -15.29 19.04 13.79
N ASP A 587 -15.18 19.38 12.50
CA ASP A 587 -14.70 20.71 12.06
C ASP A 587 -15.57 21.85 12.61
N ILE A 588 -16.90 21.66 12.65
CA ILE A 588 -17.83 22.65 13.18
C ILE A 588 -17.79 22.70 14.72
N SER A 589 -17.73 21.55 15.40
CA SER A 589 -17.53 21.49 16.85
C SER A 589 -16.23 22.19 17.26
N GLU A 590 -15.13 21.96 16.53
CA GLU A 590 -13.83 22.59 16.78
C GLU A 590 -13.86 24.10 16.52
N TYR A 591 -14.51 24.54 15.44
CA TYR A 591 -14.68 25.96 15.14
C TYR A 591 -15.44 26.68 16.27
N LEU A 592 -16.54 26.09 16.74
CA LEU A 592 -17.39 26.65 17.79
C LEU A 592 -16.70 26.63 19.17
N ALA A 593 -15.93 25.58 19.47
CA ALA A 593 -15.22 25.42 20.75
C ALA A 593 -14.18 26.53 21.03
N LYS A 594 -13.78 27.30 20.01
CA LYS A 594 -12.92 28.49 20.18
C LYS A 594 -13.61 29.61 20.96
N THR A 595 -14.93 29.68 20.90
CA THR A 595 -15.74 30.78 21.45
C THR A 595 -16.84 30.33 22.41
N HIS A 596 -17.26 29.06 22.31
CA HIS A 596 -18.38 28.49 23.05
C HIS A 596 -17.95 27.26 23.87
N GLU A 597 -18.73 26.94 24.89
CA GLU A 597 -18.79 25.59 25.45
C GLU A 597 -19.62 24.72 24.50
N VAL A 598 -18.98 23.77 23.82
CA VAL A 598 -19.68 22.90 22.87
C VAL A 598 -20.21 21.66 23.58
N ILE A 599 -21.53 21.52 23.59
CA ILE A 599 -22.25 20.38 24.17
C ILE A 599 -22.73 19.49 23.03
N GLU A 600 -22.05 18.38 22.81
CA GLU A 600 -22.41 17.44 21.74
C GLU A 600 -23.58 16.55 22.18
N PHE A 601 -24.73 16.70 21.52
CA PHE A 601 -25.96 15.98 21.87
C PHE A 601 -26.20 14.79 20.94
N ALA A 602 -25.38 13.75 21.10
CA ALA A 602 -25.58 12.50 20.38
C ALA A 602 -26.78 11.73 20.93
N PHE A 603 -27.64 11.24 20.05
CA PHE A 603 -28.86 10.48 20.35
C PHE A 603 -28.90 9.16 19.57
N ASP A 604 -29.70 8.22 20.07
CA ASP A 604 -29.96 6.96 19.39
C ASP A 604 -30.97 7.16 18.25
N TRP A 605 -30.44 7.31 17.04
CA TRP A 605 -31.22 7.55 15.83
C TRP A 605 -32.16 6.40 15.43
N ARG A 606 -32.11 5.26 16.13
CA ARG A 606 -33.03 4.13 15.91
C ARG A 606 -34.37 4.33 16.62
N LYS A 607 -34.38 5.11 17.69
CA LYS A 607 -35.56 5.33 18.54
C LYS A 607 -36.45 6.46 17.99
N PRO A 608 -37.76 6.46 18.34
CA PRO A 608 -38.63 7.59 18.10
C PRO A 608 -38.05 8.88 18.69
N ILE A 609 -38.12 9.98 17.94
CA ILE A 609 -37.48 11.24 18.33
C ILE A 609 -38.09 11.81 19.62
N GLU A 610 -39.36 11.56 19.89
CA GLU A 610 -40.06 11.97 21.10
C GLU A 610 -39.57 11.21 22.34
N GLU A 611 -39.04 10.01 22.18
CA GLU A 611 -38.42 9.25 23.26
C GLU A 611 -37.04 9.82 23.58
N GLU A 612 -36.21 10.03 22.55
CA GLU A 612 -34.86 10.59 22.73
C GLU A 612 -34.87 12.05 23.20
N ALA A 613 -35.89 12.84 22.84
CA ALA A 613 -36.03 14.23 23.27
C ALA A 613 -36.37 14.40 24.76
N ARG A 614 -36.83 13.34 25.46
CA ARG A 614 -37.11 13.39 26.91
C ARG A 614 -35.89 13.12 27.78
N ARG A 615 -34.84 12.54 27.21
CA ARG A 615 -33.57 12.25 27.88
C ARG A 615 -32.73 13.53 27.96
#